data_AF-A0A432DYM1-F1
#
_entry.id   AF-A0A432DYM1-F1
#
_cell.length_a   1.000
_cell.length_b   1.000
_cell.length_c   1.000
_cell.angle_alpha   90.00
_cell.angle_beta   90.00
_cell.angle_gamma   90.00
#
_symmetry.space_group_name_H-M   'P 1'
#
loop_
_entity.id
_entity.type
_entity.pdbx_description
1 polymer ?
#
loop_
_entity_poly.entity_id
_entity_poly.type
_entity_poly.pdbx_seq_one_letter_code
_entity_poly.pdbx_strand_id
1 'polypeptide(L)'
;MSSKKNTTVSYPTLGCSGKWVLLKEEPKKILFKEVIEEGLDQCVPTGFISLVKDDVSPTAYRFYIFENKDDKTPYAIGVLETQ
;
A
#
# COMPACT_ATOMS: atom_id res chain seq x y z
N MET A 1 13.57 10.77 -14.95
CA MET A 1 13.52 9.34 -15.31
C MET A 1 12.10 8.86 -15.10
N SER A 2 11.46 8.50 -16.20
CA SER A 2 10.07 8.04 -16.29
C SER A 2 10.00 6.58 -15.84
N SER A 3 9.26 6.26 -14.79
CA SER A 3 8.85 4.88 -14.49
C SER A 3 7.65 4.92 -13.55
N LYS A 4 6.47 4.60 -14.09
CA LYS A 4 5.32 4.16 -13.29
C LYS A 4 5.77 2.94 -12.50
N LYS A 5 6.28 3.12 -11.27
CA LYS A 5 6.69 2.02 -10.39
C LYS A 5 5.42 1.37 -9.86
N ASN A 6 4.88 0.46 -10.65
CA ASN A 6 3.86 -0.48 -10.19
C ASN A 6 4.60 -1.53 -9.35
N THR A 7 4.25 -1.64 -8.08
CA THR A 7 4.80 -2.67 -7.18
C THR A 7 3.77 -3.78 -7.03
N THR A 8 4.14 -5.02 -7.32
CA THR A 8 3.27 -6.17 -7.04
C THR A 8 3.22 -6.40 -5.54
N VAL A 9 2.02 -6.60 -5.00
CA VAL A 9 1.77 -6.91 -3.60
C VAL A 9 1.02 -8.23 -3.50
N SER A 10 1.32 -9.01 -2.46
CA SER A 10 0.58 -10.21 -2.13
C SER A 10 0.21 -10.17 -0.65
N TYR A 11 -1.01 -10.56 -0.34
CA TYR A 11 -1.55 -10.74 1.00
C TYR A 11 -1.89 -12.21 1.20
N PRO A 12 -0.90 -13.09 1.48
CA PRO A 12 -1.09 -14.54 1.44
C PRO A 12 -2.12 -15.03 2.45
N THR A 13 -2.19 -14.38 3.61
CA THR A 13 -3.17 -14.70 4.67
C THR A 13 -4.60 -14.40 4.26
N LEU A 14 -4.81 -13.46 3.35
CA LEU A 14 -6.12 -13.08 2.81
C LEU A 14 -6.39 -13.72 1.45
N GLY A 15 -5.43 -14.45 0.86
CA GLY A 15 -5.59 -15.07 -0.46
C GLY A 15 -5.71 -14.06 -1.61
N CYS A 16 -5.19 -12.85 -1.45
CA CYS A 16 -5.31 -11.78 -2.44
C CYS A 16 -3.94 -11.32 -2.96
N SER A 17 -3.93 -10.84 -4.20
CA SER A 17 -2.75 -10.22 -4.80
C SER A 17 -3.16 -9.04 -5.68
N GLY A 18 -2.23 -8.12 -5.91
CA GLY A 18 -2.52 -6.93 -6.68
C GLY A 18 -1.30 -6.09 -6.96
N LYS A 19 -1.54 -4.83 -7.32
CA LYS A 19 -0.51 -3.85 -7.66
C LYS A 19 -0.76 -2.53 -6.96
N TRP A 20 0.32 -1.96 -6.42
CA TRP A 20 0.38 -0.58 -5.96
C TRP A 20 0.90 0.29 -7.08
N VAL A 21 0.01 1.15 -7.60
CA VAL A 21 0.32 2.13 -8.64
C VAL A 21 0.69 3.45 -7.97
N LEU A 22 1.93 3.90 -8.16
CA LEU A 22 2.41 5.16 -7.58
C LEU A 22 1.54 6.33 -8.03
N LEU A 23 0.96 7.05 -7.07
CA LEU A 23 0.21 8.29 -7.31
C LEU A 23 1.09 9.51 -7.07
N LYS A 24 1.80 9.55 -5.95
CA LYS A 24 2.59 10.71 -5.52
C LYS A 24 3.70 10.27 -4.58
N GLU A 25 4.88 10.85 -4.74
CA GLU A 25 5.98 10.74 -3.79
C GLU A 25 6.16 12.09 -3.11
N GLU A 26 6.16 12.11 -1.78
CA GLU A 26 6.37 13.29 -0.94
C GLU A 26 7.53 13.02 0.04
N PRO A 27 8.18 14.05 0.60
CA PRO A 27 9.42 13.87 1.37
C PRO A 27 9.35 12.90 2.55
N LYS A 28 8.15 12.68 3.10
CA LYS A 28 7.90 11.81 4.26
C LYS A 28 6.92 10.68 3.99
N LYS A 29 6.26 10.65 2.83
CA LYS A 29 5.22 9.68 2.52
C LYS A 29 5.12 9.41 1.03
N ILE A 30 4.80 8.19 0.68
CA ILE A 30 4.55 7.78 -0.69
C ILE A 30 3.11 7.30 -0.77
N LEU A 31 2.36 7.83 -1.73
CA LEU A 31 0.96 7.51 -1.95
C LEU A 31 0.84 6.61 -3.17
N PHE A 32 0.15 5.48 -3.00
CA PHE A 32 -0.20 4.56 -4.07
C PHE A 32 -1.71 4.39 -4.16
N LYS A 33 -2.18 3.99 -5.34
CA LYS A 33 -3.50 3.40 -5.53
C LYS A 33 -3.32 1.89 -5.61
N GLU A 34 -4.06 1.15 -4.81
CA GLU A 34 -4.11 -0.29 -4.90
C GLU A 34 -5.11 -0.72 -5.98
N VAL A 35 -4.72 -1.75 -6.73
CA VAL A 35 -5.57 -2.48 -7.66
C VAL A 35 -5.41 -3.96 -7.32
N ILE A 36 -6.42 -4.56 -6.69
CA ILE A 36 -6.46 -6.02 -6.46
C ILE A 36 -6.72 -6.70 -7.81
N GLU A 37 -5.89 -7.69 -8.15
CA GLU A 37 -5.98 -8.45 -9.40
C GLU A 37 -6.48 -9.89 -9.14
N GLU A 38 -6.25 -10.43 -7.94
CA GLU A 38 -6.70 -11.77 -7.52
C GLU A 38 -7.33 -11.73 -6.13
N GLY A 39 -8.30 -12.62 -5.87
CA GLY A 39 -9.00 -12.68 -4.58
C GLY A 39 -10.06 -11.58 -4.40
N LEU A 40 -10.67 -11.10 -5.50
CA LEU A 40 -11.68 -10.03 -5.49
C LEU A 40 -12.91 -10.32 -4.61
N ASP A 41 -13.22 -11.60 -4.36
CA ASP A 41 -14.31 -12.02 -3.47
C ASP A 41 -13.94 -11.91 -1.98
N GLN A 42 -12.65 -11.77 -1.66
CA GLN A 42 -12.13 -11.74 -0.28
C GLN A 42 -11.54 -10.38 0.10
N CYS A 43 -11.06 -9.61 -0.88
CA CYS A 43 -10.44 -8.31 -0.67
C CYS A 43 -11.27 -7.17 -1.24
N VAL A 44 -11.18 -6.02 -0.56
CA VAL A 44 -11.77 -4.77 -1.06
C VAL A 44 -10.97 -4.32 -2.28
N PRO A 45 -11.60 -4.23 -3.48
CA PRO A 45 -10.87 -4.04 -4.74
C PRO A 45 -10.30 -2.63 -4.94
N THR A 46 -10.54 -1.71 -4.01
CA THR A 46 -10.13 -0.32 -4.11
C THR A 46 -9.59 0.19 -2.78
N GLY A 47 -8.35 0.70 -2.80
CA GLY A 47 -7.76 1.36 -1.66
C GLY A 47 -6.68 2.36 -2.06
N PHE A 48 -6.44 3.32 -1.17
CA PHE A 48 -5.28 4.21 -1.20
C PHE A 48 -4.29 3.75 -0.16
N ILE A 49 -3.02 3.62 -0.55
CA ILE A 49 -1.94 3.20 0.32
C ILE A 49 -1.08 4.43 0.64
N SER A 50 -0.88 4.70 1.93
CA SER A 50 0.16 5.63 2.37
C SER A 50 1.31 4.83 2.99
N LEU A 51 2.45 4.84 2.32
CA LEU A 51 3.69 4.25 2.80
C LEU A 51 4.53 5.33 3.48
N VAL A 52 4.91 5.12 4.73
CA VAL A 52 5.79 6.00 5.50
C VAL A 52 6.98 5.20 6.02
N LYS A 53 8.12 5.87 6.19
CA LYS A 53 9.25 5.25 6.89
C LYS A 53 8.86 5.01 8.34
N ASP A 54 9.12 3.83 8.87
CA ASP A 54 8.81 3.54 10.27
C ASP A 54 9.78 4.32 11.18
N ASP A 55 9.24 5.08 12.14
CA ASP A 55 10.06 5.87 13.08
C ASP A 55 10.74 4.98 14.13
N VAL A 56 10.26 3.75 14.33
CA VAL A 56 10.79 2.79 15.32
C VAL A 56 11.87 1.91 14.69
N SER A 57 11.69 1.50 13.43
CA SER A 57 12.68 0.69 12.70
C SER A 57 13.17 1.40 11.43
N PRO A 58 14.47 1.72 11.33
CA PRO A 58 15.02 2.41 10.17
C PRO A 58 15.00 1.57 8.89
N THR A 59 14.77 0.25 9.01
CA THR A 59 14.71 -0.74 7.93
C THR A 59 13.29 -1.22 7.61
N ALA A 60 12.28 -0.58 8.20
CA ALA A 60 10.89 -0.92 7.92
C ALA A 60 10.13 0.30 7.38
N TYR A 61 9.15 0.01 6.56
CA TYR A 61 8.13 0.96 6.17
C TYR A 61 6.80 0.52 6.76
N ARG A 62 6.01 1.45 7.25
CA ARG A 62 4.63 1.18 7.64
C ARG A 62 3.73 1.64 6.51
N PHE A 63 2.75 0.82 6.16
CA PHE A 63 1.73 1.18 5.19
C PHE A 63 0.36 1.20 5.84
N TYR A 64 -0.43 2.18 5.43
CA TYR A 64 -1.81 2.39 5.86
C TYR A 64 -2.70 2.30 4.64
N ILE A 65 -3.75 1.49 4.71
CA ILE A 65 -4.71 1.33 3.62
C ILE A 65 -6.01 2.03 3.98
N PHE A 66 -6.47 2.88 3.08
CA PHE A 66 -7.69 3.68 3.20
C PHE A 66 -8.66 3.29 2.09
N GLU A 67 -9.95 3.26 2.38
CA GLU A 67 -10.97 3.00 1.35
C GLU A 67 -11.05 4.22 0.41
N ASN A 68 -11.07 5.42 0.97
CA ASN A 68 -11.07 6.68 0.24
C ASN A 68 -9.82 7.52 0.55
N LYS A 69 -9.42 8.37 -0.39
CA LYS A 69 -8.21 9.20 -0.27
C LYS A 69 -8.23 10.19 0.90
N ASP A 70 -9.42 10.68 1.24
CA ASP A 70 -9.63 11.72 2.26
C ASP A 70 -9.97 11.13 3.64
N ASP A 71 -9.99 9.80 3.76
CA ASP A 71 -10.25 9.12 5.03
C ASP A 71 -9.13 9.41 6.02
N LYS A 72 -9.52 9.68 7.27
CA LYS A 72 -8.56 9.91 8.37
C LYS A 72 -8.17 8.62 9.09
N THR A 73 -8.99 7.60 8.98
CA THR A 73 -8.81 6.32 9.65
C THR A 73 -8.53 5.25 8.60
N PRO A 74 -7.38 4.56 8.67
CA PRO A 74 -7.12 3.45 7.76
C PRO A 74 -7.98 2.25 8.14
N TYR A 75 -8.44 1.50 7.13
CA TYR A 75 -9.14 0.24 7.36
C TYR A 75 -8.17 -0.90 7.71
N ALA A 76 -6.92 -0.80 7.24
CA ALA A 76 -5.87 -1.77 7.50
C ALA A 76 -4.51 -1.09 7.64
N ILE A 77 -3.63 -1.72 8.42
CA ILE A 77 -2.27 -1.26 8.68
C ILE A 77 -1.35 -2.47 8.53
N GLY A 78 -0.20 -2.28 7.90
CA GLY A 78 0.82 -3.31 7.81
C GLY A 78 2.23 -2.74 7.81
N VAL A 79 3.20 -3.64 7.87
CA VAL A 79 4.63 -3.31 7.86
C VAL A 79 5.27 -4.02 6.68
N LEU A 80 6.05 -3.27 5.90
CA LEU A 80 6.91 -3.77 4.85
C LEU A 80 8.35 -3.74 5.38
N GLU A 81 8.86 -4.91 5.74
CA GLU A 81 10.26 -5.06 6.13
C GLU A 81 11.12 -5.12 4.87
N THR A 82 12.14 -4.26 4.76
CA THR A 82 13.16 -4.40 3.72
C THR A 82 14.20 -5.37 4.24
N GLN A 83 14.27 -6.57 3.64
CA GLN A 83 15.36 -7.53 3.85
C GLN A 83 16.70 -6.97 3.37
#